data_AF-A0A392QV60-F1
#
_entry.id   AF-A0A392QV60-F1
#
_cell.length_a   1.000
_cell.length_b   1.000
_cell.length_c   1.000
_cell.angle_alpha   90.00
_cell.angle_beta   90.00
_cell.angle_gamma   90.00
#
_symmetry.space_group_name_H-M   'P 1'
#
loop_
_entity.id
_entity.type
_entity.pdbx_description
1 polymer ?
#
loop_
_entity_poly.entity_id
_entity_poly.type
_entity_poly.pdbx_seq_one_letter_code
_entity_poly.pdbx_strand_id
1 'polypeptide(L)' 'GARNEIFAMKPAPIQVSYMGFPGTTGATYIDYLVTDEFVSPLQYAHIYSEKIVHLPHCYFVNDYKQVCFYELVMEKLG' A
#
# COMPACT_ATOMS: atom_id res chain seq x y z
N GLY A 1 -16.02 -5.13 -4.75
CA GLY A 1 -15.22 -4.21 -3.91
C GLY A 1 -14.12 -3.62 -4.75
N ALA A 2 -13.07 -4.40 -5.04
CA ALA A 2 -12.07 -4.04 -6.03
C ALA A 2 -12.66 -3.98 -7.46
N ARG A 3 -12.12 -3.08 -8.28
CA ARG A 3 -12.49 -2.85 -9.70
C ARG A 3 -11.23 -2.92 -10.57
N ASN A 4 -10.58 -4.09 -10.60
CA ASN A 4 -9.28 -4.28 -11.24
C ASN A 4 -9.35 -4.08 -12.77
N GLU A 5 -10.53 -4.23 -13.37
CA GLU A 5 -10.82 -3.90 -14.76
C GLU A 5 -10.50 -2.44 -15.11
N ILE A 6 -10.62 -1.51 -14.16
CA ILE A 6 -10.23 -0.11 -14.38
C ILE A 6 -8.72 -0.01 -14.58
N PHE A 7 -7.94 -0.69 -13.74
CA PHE A 7 -6.48 -0.74 -13.88
C PHE A 7 -6.06 -1.50 -15.14
N ALA A 8 -6.79 -2.55 -15.54
CA ALA A 8 -6.53 -3.26 -16.78
C ALA A 8 -6.69 -2.39 -18.04
N MET A 9 -7.56 -1.38 -18.00
CA MET A 9 -7.70 -0.37 -19.07
C MET A 9 -6.53 0.63 -19.13
N LYS A 10 -5.60 0.58 -18.17
CA LYS A 10 -4.43 1.46 -18.07
C LYS A 10 -4.74 2.97 -18.21
N PRO A 11 -5.65 3.55 -17.39
CA PRO A 11 -5.97 4.98 -17.43
C PRO A 11 -4.80 5.89 -17.07
N ALA A 12 -3.77 5.38 -16.39
CA ALA A 12 -2.54 6.10 -16.08
C ALA A 12 -1.32 5.37 -16.66
N PRO A 13 -0.26 6.09 -17.05
CA PRO A 13 0.95 5.49 -17.60
C PRO A 13 1.74 4.67 -16.57
N ILE A 14 1.56 4.95 -15.27
CA ILE A 14 2.14 4.22 -14.16
C ILE A 14 1.02 3.91 -13.17
N GLN A 15 0.90 2.65 -12.78
CA GLN A 15 -0.09 2.16 -11.83
C GLN A 15 0.60 1.42 -10.69
N VAL A 16 0.14 1.67 -9.46
CA VAL A 16 0.86 1.26 -8.24
C VAL A 16 -0.10 0.59 -7.26
N SER A 17 0.30 -0.57 -6.75
CA SER A 17 -0.36 -1.21 -5.61
C SER A 17 0.26 -0.68 -4.30
N TYR A 18 -0.59 -0.33 -3.34
CA TYR A 18 -0.15 0.17 -2.03
C TYR A 18 -1.17 -0.16 -0.94
N MET A 19 -0.70 -0.82 0.13
CA MET A 19 -1.37 -1.10 1.41
C MET A 19 -2.68 -1.94 1.38
N GLY A 20 -3.55 -1.74 0.39
CA GLY A 20 -4.89 -2.34 0.34
C GLY A 20 -4.95 -3.84 0.10
N PHE A 21 -3.85 -4.46 -0.37
CA PHE A 21 -3.73 -5.91 -0.51
C PHE A 21 -2.30 -6.35 -0.11
N PRO A 22 -2.12 -7.26 0.87
CA PRO A 22 -0.81 -7.64 1.38
C PRO A 22 -0.15 -8.72 0.52
N GLY A 23 0.10 -8.42 -0.75
CA GLY A 23 0.73 -9.35 -1.68
C GLY A 23 0.84 -8.84 -3.11
N THR A 24 1.43 -9.66 -3.97
CA THR A 24 1.46 -9.45 -5.43
C THR A 24 0.05 -9.49 -6.00
N THR A 25 -0.27 -8.57 -6.92
CA THR A 25 -1.53 -8.61 -7.68
C THR A 25 -1.53 -9.69 -8.76
N GLY A 26 -0.33 -10.17 -9.16
CA GLY A 26 -0.15 -11.11 -10.26
C GLY A 26 -0.53 -10.52 -11.63
N ALA A 27 -0.76 -9.21 -11.71
CA ALA A 27 -1.30 -8.54 -12.87
C ALA A 27 -0.20 -7.87 -13.70
N THR A 28 -0.25 -8.03 -15.02
CA THR A 28 0.67 -7.37 -15.96
C THR A 28 0.42 -5.88 -16.15
N TYR A 29 -0.68 -5.36 -15.58
CA TYR A 29 -1.09 -3.96 -15.67
C TYR A 29 -0.78 -3.13 -14.42
N ILE A 30 -0.20 -3.71 -13.37
CA ILE A 30 0.30 -2.96 -12.21
C ILE A 30 1.82 -2.91 -12.30
N ASP A 31 2.39 -1.71 -12.32
CA ASP A 31 3.82 -1.51 -12.59
C ASP A 31 4.67 -1.66 -11.33
N TYR A 32 4.18 -1.16 -10.19
CA TYR A 32 4.94 -1.12 -8.94
C TYR A 32 4.12 -1.55 -7.71
N LEU A 33 4.82 -2.08 -6.72
CA LEU A 33 4.33 -2.32 -5.37
C LEU A 33 5.12 -1.45 -4.40
N VAL A 34 4.42 -0.56 -3.69
CA VAL A 34 5.01 0.23 -2.60
C VAL A 34 4.99 -0.61 -1.32
N THR A 35 6.18 -0.86 -0.79
CA THR A 35 6.43 -1.74 0.37
C THR A 35 7.69 -1.25 1.10
N ASP A 36 8.28 -2.08 1.97
CA ASP A 36 9.53 -1.81 2.66
C ASP A 36 10.42 -3.07 2.70
N GLU A 37 11.67 -2.90 3.15
CA GLU A 37 12.67 -3.98 3.20
C GLU A 37 12.26 -5.11 4.14
N PHE A 38 11.49 -4.82 5.21
CA PHE A 38 11.10 -5.85 6.17
C PHE A 38 10.00 -6.76 5.60
N VAL A 39 9.00 -6.16 4.97
CA VAL A 39 7.84 -6.89 4.42
C VAL A 39 8.14 -7.52 3.06
N SER A 40 8.97 -6.89 2.24
CA SER A 40 9.33 -7.39 0.91
C SER A 40 10.82 -7.20 0.62
N PRO A 41 11.70 -8.01 1.24
CA PRO A 41 13.13 -7.98 0.97
C PRO A 41 13.43 -8.20 -0.51
N LEU A 42 14.40 -7.45 -1.08
CA LEU A 42 14.71 -7.53 -2.52
C LEU A 42 15.18 -8.92 -2.98
N GLN A 43 15.74 -9.75 -2.10
CA GLN A 43 16.09 -11.15 -2.41
C GLN A 43 14.89 -11.98 -2.89
N TYR A 44 13.68 -11.60 -2.48
CA TYR A 44 12.44 -12.26 -2.89
C TYR A 44 11.68 -11.48 -3.96
N ALA A 45 12.26 -10.44 -4.57
CA ALA A 45 11.59 -9.63 -5.59
C ALA A 45 11.02 -10.46 -6.76
N HIS A 46 11.63 -11.62 -7.05
CA HIS A 46 11.22 -12.55 -8.10
C HIS A 46 9.82 -13.17 -7.90
N ILE A 47 9.25 -13.14 -6.69
CA ILE A 47 7.88 -13.65 -6.44
C ILE A 47 6.79 -12.61 -6.72
N TYR A 48 7.17 -11.35 -6.97
CA TYR A 48 6.25 -10.26 -7.26
C TYR A 48 6.17 -10.02 -8.77
N SER A 49 4.96 -9.79 -9.27
CA SER A 49 4.78 -9.37 -10.67
C SER A 49 5.18 -7.90 -10.88
N GLU A 50 5.02 -7.10 -9.84
CA GLU A 50 5.30 -5.67 -9.79
C GLU A 50 6.76 -5.41 -9.44
N LYS A 51 7.29 -4.27 -9.89
CA LYS A 51 8.58 -3.78 -9.40
C LYS A 51 8.44 -3.25 -7.97
N ILE A 52 9.34 -3.66 -7.10
CA ILE A 52 9.35 -3.24 -5.70
C ILE A 52 9.84 -1.79 -5.58
N VAL A 53 9.09 -0.96 -4.85
CA VAL A 53 9.49 0.38 -4.41
C VAL A 53 9.50 0.40 -2.90
N HIS A 54 10.68 0.59 -2.31
CA HIS A 54 10.83 0.67 -0.86
C HIS A 54 10.65 2.09 -0.33
N LEU A 55 9.82 2.19 0.70
CA LEU A 55 9.81 3.35 1.58
C LEU A 55 10.95 3.24 2.61
N PRO A 56 11.50 4.37 3.09
CA PRO A 56 12.70 4.38 3.92
C PRO A 56 12.52 3.76 5.31
N HIS A 57 11.28 3.56 5.77
CA HIS A 57 10.98 3.06 7.12
C HIS A 57 9.96 1.93 7.06
N CYS A 58 8.67 2.26 7.13
CA CYS A 58 7.58 1.32 7.11
C CYS A 58 6.59 1.76 6.04
N TYR A 59 6.12 0.82 5.22
CA TYR A 59 5.10 1.09 4.22
C TYR A 59 3.71 1.27 4.84
N PHE A 60 3.50 0.75 6.05
CA PHE A 60 2.21 0.68 6.71
C PHE A 60 1.92 1.96 7.50
N VAL A 61 0.94 2.72 7.04
CA VAL A 61 0.54 4.00 7.64
C VAL A 61 -0.76 3.81 8.41
N ASN A 62 -0.85 4.39 9.61
CA ASN A 62 -2.06 4.37 10.43
C ASN A 62 -2.42 5.78 10.90
N ASP A 63 -3.72 6.01 11.10
CA ASP A 63 -4.24 7.31 11.54
C ASP A 63 -4.47 7.41 13.07
N TYR A 64 -3.78 6.58 13.85
CA TYR A 64 -3.95 6.53 15.31
C TYR A 64 -3.78 7.88 15.99
N LYS A 65 -2.91 8.76 15.46
CA LYS A 65 -2.69 10.09 16.03
C LYS A 65 -3.95 10.95 15.98
N GLN A 66 -4.73 10.89 14.91
CA GLN A 66 -5.99 11.62 14.81
C GLN A 66 -7.04 10.98 15.72
N VAL A 67 -7.19 9.65 15.66
CA VAL A 67 -8.18 8.91 16.46
C VAL A 67 -7.96 9.15 17.96
N CYS A 68 -6.75 8.96 18.47
CA CYS A 68 -6.45 9.17 19.88
C CYS A 68 -6.63 10.65 20.29
N PHE A 69 -6.32 11.61 19.41
CA PHE A 69 -6.55 13.02 19.72
C PHE A 69 -8.05 13.32 19.85
N TYR A 70 -8.88 12.79 18.95
CA TYR A 70 -10.34 12.92 19.05
C TYR A 70 -10.88 12.26 20.32
N GLU A 71 -10.46 11.04 20.65
CA GLU A 71 -10.86 10.36 21.90
C GLU A 71 -10.52 11.20 23.14
N LEU A 72 -9.31 11.74 23.22
CA LEU A 72 -8.85 12.53 24.37
C LEU A 72 -9.58 13.88 24.50
N VAL A 73 -9.98 14.49 23.38
CA VAL A 73 -10.80 15.71 23.36
C VAL A 73 -12.22 15.41 23.82
N MET A 74 -12.81 14.29 23.36
CA MET A 74 -14.17 13.90 23.76
C MET A 74 -14.24 13.49 25.24
N GLU A 75 -13.22 12.81 25.77
CA GLU A 75 -13.12 12.50 27.20
C GLU A 75 -13.00 13.75 28.09
N LYS A 76 -12.32 14.81 27.62
CA LYS A 76 -12.14 16.06 28.38
C LYS A 76 -13.31 17.05 28.27
N LEU A 77 -14.21 16.85 27.31
CA LEU A 77 -15.40 17.68 27.09
C LEU A 77 -16.68 17.07 27.69
N GLY A 78 -16.60 15.87 28.27
CA GLY A 78 -17.61 15.31 29.18
C GLY A 78 -17.41 15.77 30.60
#